data_AF-A0A7X8QCM1-F1
#
_entry.id   AF-A0A7X8QCM1-F1
#
_cell.length_a   1.000
_cell.length_b   1.000
_cell.length_c   1.000
_cell.angle_alpha   90.00
_cell.angle_beta   90.00
_cell.angle_gamma   90.00
#
_symmetry.space_group_name_H-M   'P 1'
#
loop_
_entity.id
_entity.type
_entity.pdbx_description
1 polymer ?
#
loop_
_entity_poly.entity_id
_entity_poly.type
_entity_poly.pdbx_seq_one_letter_code
_entity_poly.pdbx_strand_id
1 'polypeptide(L)'
;MDWKAEYQKKLMTAKEAAKRIQNGDRIVGTVKGIPYVLIEAICDRYQELKNVKIFTNMLIKPLKCLAPEYVSHIDVVSYFKGPYERAAEKNGMKIDTVVYSFHRHAELIKNVIKPTVATIEVTPPDEEGYCYFGCGPVGA
;
A
#
# COMPACT_ATOMS: atom_id res chain seq x y z
N MET A 1 -25.20 13.11 11.33
CA MET A 1 -23.94 13.68 10.81
C MET A 1 -24.03 13.58 9.29
N ASP A 2 -23.85 14.66 8.53
CA ASP A 2 -23.96 14.61 7.06
C ASP A 2 -22.69 13.98 6.46
N TRP A 3 -22.74 12.67 6.25
CA TRP A 3 -21.62 11.90 5.72
C TRP A 3 -21.29 12.30 4.27
N LYS A 4 -22.26 12.77 3.49
CA LYS A 4 -22.06 13.18 2.09
C LYS A 4 -21.24 14.45 2.03
N ALA A 5 -21.53 15.44 2.87
CA ALA A 5 -20.71 16.64 2.97
C ALA A 5 -19.27 16.33 3.41
N GLU A 6 -19.09 15.39 4.34
CA GLU A 6 -17.76 14.96 4.79
C GLU A 6 -16.98 14.20 3.71
N TYR A 7 -17.67 13.34 2.95
CA TYR A 7 -17.09 12.65 1.79
C TYR A 7 -16.59 13.66 0.76
N GLN A 8 -17.39 14.66 0.39
CA GLN A 8 -17.00 15.68 -0.58
C GLN A 8 -15.78 16.50 -0.14
N LYS A 9 -15.63 16.79 1.16
CA LYS A 9 -14.44 17.46 1.70
C LYS A 9 -13.16 16.63 1.61
N LYS A 10 -13.29 15.30 1.67
CA LYS A 10 -12.17 14.35 1.61
C LYS A 10 -11.88 13.85 0.20
N LEU A 11 -12.80 14.06 -0.74
CA LEU A 11 -12.65 13.63 -2.12
C LEU A 11 -11.49 14.38 -2.77
N MET A 12 -10.55 13.62 -3.32
CA MET A 12 -9.38 14.17 -4.01
C MET A 12 -8.85 13.18 -5.04
N THR A 13 -8.03 13.66 -5.95
CA THR A 13 -7.35 12.81 -6.94
C THR A 13 -6.26 11.97 -6.30
N ALA A 14 -5.86 10.87 -6.96
CA ALA A 14 -4.74 10.05 -6.52
C ALA A 14 -3.43 10.85 -6.39
N LYS A 15 -3.20 11.84 -7.25
CA LYS A 15 -2.03 12.74 -7.18
C LYS A 15 -2.06 13.62 -5.94
N GLU A 16 -3.22 14.14 -5.56
CA GLU A 16 -3.37 14.96 -4.34
C GLU A 16 -3.24 14.11 -3.08
N ALA A 17 -3.80 12.90 -3.08
CA ALA A 17 -3.62 11.94 -2.00
C ALA A 17 -2.14 11.53 -1.87
N ALA A 18 -1.46 11.28 -2.98
CA ALA A 18 -0.04 10.92 -2.99
C ALA A 18 0.83 12.01 -2.34
N LYS A 19 0.48 13.32 -2.47
CA LYS A 19 1.19 14.42 -1.80
C LYS A 19 1.18 14.35 -0.27
N ARG A 20 0.25 13.59 0.32
CA ARG A 20 0.17 13.41 1.77
C ARG A 20 1.28 12.50 2.31
N ILE A 21 1.84 11.63 1.47
CA ILE A 21 2.96 10.75 1.84
C ILE A 21 4.21 11.57 2.12
N GLN A 22 4.86 11.24 3.24
CA GLN A 22 6.07 11.87 3.76
C GLN A 22 7.24 10.88 3.80
N ASN A 23 8.44 11.42 3.99
CA ASN A 23 9.64 10.61 4.20
C ASN A 23 9.47 9.69 5.42
N GLY A 24 9.93 8.45 5.30
CA GLY A 24 9.85 7.46 6.37
C GLY A 24 8.49 6.77 6.51
N ASP A 25 7.50 7.10 5.69
CA ASP A 25 6.18 6.49 5.79
C ASP A 25 6.23 4.98 5.55
N ARG A 26 5.50 4.25 6.39
CA ARG A 26 5.28 2.80 6.30
C ARG A 26 3.86 2.59 5.83
N ILE A 27 3.72 2.35 4.53
CA ILE A 27 2.46 2.19 3.82
C ILE A 27 2.09 0.73 3.83
N VAL A 28 0.88 0.39 4.28
CA VAL A 28 0.34 -0.97 4.19
C VAL A 28 -0.75 -1.06 3.13
N GLY A 29 -0.65 -2.08 2.27
CA GLY A 29 -1.71 -2.57 1.40
C GLY A 29 -1.74 -4.10 1.46
N THR A 30 -2.90 -4.71 1.23
CA THR A 30 -3.04 -6.18 1.29
C THR A 30 -3.61 -6.71 -0.02
N VAL A 31 -2.95 -7.69 -0.65
CA VAL A 31 -3.40 -8.41 -1.87
C VAL A 31 -4.28 -7.57 -2.83
N LYS A 32 -5.61 -7.75 -2.77
CA LYS A 32 -6.60 -7.11 -3.64
C LYS A 32 -7.08 -5.74 -3.16
N GLY A 33 -6.73 -5.36 -1.93
CA GLY A 33 -7.06 -4.07 -1.33
C GLY A 33 -6.00 -2.99 -1.55
N ILE A 34 -4.92 -3.27 -2.30
CA ILE A 34 -3.93 -2.25 -2.66
C ILE A 34 -4.47 -1.38 -3.82
N PRO A 35 -4.71 -0.08 -3.60
CA PRO A 35 -5.20 0.81 -4.66
C PRO A 35 -4.05 1.16 -5.61
N TYR A 36 -3.84 0.36 -6.66
CA TYR A 36 -2.72 0.52 -7.60
C TYR A 36 -2.61 1.94 -8.15
N VAL A 37 -3.73 2.61 -8.46
CA VAL A 37 -3.72 4.00 -8.97
C VAL A 37 -3.07 4.97 -7.97
N LEU A 38 -3.31 4.79 -6.68
CA LEU A 38 -2.70 5.61 -5.64
C LEU A 38 -1.22 5.26 -5.45
N ILE A 39 -0.88 3.96 -5.42
CA ILE A 39 0.51 3.53 -5.25
C ILE A 39 1.38 4.01 -6.43
N GLU A 40 0.88 3.95 -7.64
CA GLU A 40 1.55 4.46 -8.84
C GLU A 40 1.76 5.98 -8.76
N ALA A 41 0.78 6.74 -8.27
CA ALA A 41 0.92 8.18 -8.05
C ALA A 41 1.93 8.51 -6.94
N ILE A 42 2.11 7.63 -5.95
CA ILE A 42 3.17 7.74 -4.93
C ILE A 42 4.53 7.44 -5.54
N CYS A 43 4.62 6.40 -6.39
CA CYS A 43 5.84 6.06 -7.12
C CYS A 43 6.31 7.23 -8.00
N ASP A 44 5.40 7.95 -8.66
CA ASP A 44 5.75 9.13 -9.47
C ASP A 44 6.46 10.24 -8.67
N ARG A 45 6.35 10.22 -7.33
CA ARG A 45 7.02 11.17 -6.41
C ARG A 45 8.33 10.65 -5.82
N TYR A 46 8.89 9.52 -6.30
CA TYR A 46 10.03 8.87 -5.64
C TYR A 46 11.22 9.81 -5.40
N GLN A 47 11.50 10.73 -6.33
CA GLN A 47 12.61 11.69 -6.19
C GLN A 47 12.44 12.69 -5.03
N GLU A 48 11.20 12.95 -4.61
CA GLU A 48 10.86 13.81 -3.47
C GLU A 48 10.89 13.04 -2.13
N LEU A 49 10.82 11.71 -2.19
CA LEU A 49 10.62 10.84 -1.05
C LEU A 49 11.89 10.08 -0.68
N LYS A 50 12.06 9.79 0.61
CA LYS A 50 13.17 9.00 1.14
C LYS A 50 12.68 8.02 2.19
N ASN A 51 13.19 6.79 2.13
CA ASN A 51 12.92 5.74 3.11
C ASN A 51 11.41 5.45 3.31
N VAL A 52 10.61 5.58 2.24
CA VAL A 52 9.22 5.12 2.25
C VAL A 52 9.21 3.61 2.04
N LYS A 53 8.37 2.90 2.78
CA LYS A 53 8.25 1.44 2.67
C LYS A 53 6.82 1.05 2.34
N ILE A 54 6.64 0.31 1.24
CA ILE A 54 5.36 -0.27 0.85
C ILE A 54 5.37 -1.73 1.29
N PHE A 55 4.56 -2.04 2.30
CA PHE A 55 4.33 -3.40 2.76
C PHE A 55 3.14 -3.99 2.02
N THR A 56 3.38 -5.08 1.30
CA THR A 56 2.36 -5.75 0.48
C THR A 56 2.63 -7.24 0.36
N ASN A 57 1.76 -7.95 -0.34
CA ASN A 57 1.92 -9.36 -0.63
C ASN A 57 1.17 -9.74 -1.90
N MET A 58 1.68 -10.74 -2.62
CA MET A 58 1.02 -11.30 -3.79
C MET A 58 0.54 -10.21 -4.75
N LEU A 59 1.47 -9.36 -5.21
CA LEU A 59 1.14 -8.39 -6.25
C LEU A 59 0.50 -9.11 -7.44
N ILE A 60 -0.59 -8.55 -7.96
CA ILE A 60 -1.33 -9.09 -9.10
C ILE A 60 -1.06 -8.30 -10.38
N LYS A 61 -0.36 -7.18 -10.27
CA LYS A 61 0.15 -6.33 -11.34
C LYS A 61 1.52 -5.78 -10.91
N PRO A 62 2.43 -5.46 -11.84
CA PRO A 62 3.70 -4.86 -11.49
C PRO A 62 3.48 -3.43 -10.95
N LEU A 63 4.35 -3.01 -10.04
CA LEU A 63 4.43 -1.62 -9.56
C LEU A 63 5.68 -0.97 -10.12
N LYS A 64 5.63 0.33 -10.41
CA LYS A 64 6.81 1.13 -10.82
C LYS A 64 7.99 0.99 -9.88
N CYS A 65 7.74 0.97 -8.56
CA CYS A 65 8.78 0.84 -7.54
C CYS A 65 9.49 -0.53 -7.48
N LEU A 66 9.16 -1.46 -8.39
CA LEU A 66 9.92 -2.69 -8.61
C LEU A 66 11.08 -2.48 -9.60
N ALA A 67 11.75 -1.32 -9.54
CA ALA A 67 12.87 -0.97 -10.39
C ALA A 67 14.02 -0.31 -9.58
N PRO A 68 15.30 -0.47 -9.99
CA PRO A 68 16.44 -0.10 -9.15
C PRO A 68 16.51 1.38 -8.77
N GLU A 69 16.00 2.27 -9.63
CA GLU A 69 15.98 3.73 -9.41
C GLU A 69 15.11 4.17 -8.24
N TYR A 70 14.22 3.29 -7.74
CA TYR A 70 13.38 3.55 -6.58
C TYR A 70 14.03 3.14 -5.26
N VAL A 71 15.10 2.35 -5.29
CA VAL A 71 15.78 1.87 -4.07
C VAL A 71 16.23 3.06 -3.24
N SER A 72 16.04 2.99 -1.91
CA SER A 72 16.29 4.07 -0.93
C SER A 72 15.29 5.24 -0.95
N HIS A 73 14.49 5.37 -2.02
CA HIS A 73 13.36 6.28 -2.08
C HIS A 73 12.09 5.59 -1.59
N ILE A 74 11.70 4.52 -2.27
CA ILE A 74 10.50 3.72 -2.04
C ILE A 74 10.88 2.24 -2.14
N ASP A 75 10.97 1.56 -0.99
CA ASP A 75 11.28 0.14 -0.93
C ASP A 75 10.01 -0.70 -0.81
N VAL A 76 9.96 -1.82 -1.52
CA VAL A 76 8.89 -2.81 -1.40
C VAL A 76 9.30 -3.89 -0.40
N VAL A 77 8.48 -4.10 0.61
CA VAL A 77 8.63 -5.18 1.60
C VAL A 77 7.47 -6.16 1.43
N SER A 78 7.80 -7.43 1.17
CA SER A 78 6.80 -8.44 0.90
C SER A 78 6.52 -9.33 2.12
N TYR A 79 5.25 -9.56 2.46
CA TYR A 79 4.85 -10.60 3.41
C TYR A 79 4.85 -12.00 2.78
N PHE A 80 4.57 -12.03 1.47
CA PHE A 80 4.56 -13.25 0.65
C PHE A 80 4.79 -12.85 -0.79
N LYS A 81 5.92 -13.25 -1.36
CA LYS A 81 6.33 -12.86 -2.71
C LYS A 81 5.48 -13.56 -3.76
N GLY A 82 4.75 -12.80 -4.57
CA GLY A 82 4.03 -13.26 -5.75
C GLY A 82 4.90 -13.35 -7.00
N PRO A 83 4.29 -13.59 -8.18
CA PRO A 83 5.00 -13.69 -9.46
C PRO A 83 5.81 -12.44 -9.81
N TYR A 84 5.29 -11.24 -9.54
CA TYR A 84 5.94 -9.98 -9.90
C TYR A 84 7.12 -9.67 -8.99
N GLU A 85 6.98 -9.91 -7.69
CA GLU A 85 8.09 -9.76 -6.73
C GLU A 85 9.22 -10.73 -7.09
N ARG A 86 8.90 -12.00 -7.33
CA ARG A 86 9.92 -13.00 -7.73
C ARG A 86 10.59 -12.65 -9.07
N ALA A 87 9.83 -12.13 -10.03
CA ALA A 87 10.39 -11.71 -11.31
C ALA A 87 11.34 -10.51 -11.14
N ALA A 88 10.97 -9.53 -10.33
CA ALA A 88 11.83 -8.39 -10.00
C ALA A 88 13.13 -8.86 -9.31
N GLU A 89 13.05 -9.78 -8.35
CA GLU A 89 14.24 -10.34 -7.70
C GLU A 89 15.17 -11.07 -8.67
N LYS A 90 14.60 -11.85 -9.60
CA LYS A 90 15.39 -12.51 -10.65
C LYS A 90 16.15 -11.50 -11.53
N ASN A 91 15.61 -10.29 -11.67
CA ASN A 91 16.23 -9.19 -12.42
C ASN A 91 17.17 -8.32 -11.56
N GLY A 92 17.52 -8.76 -10.36
CA GLY A 92 18.51 -8.09 -9.51
C GLY A 92 17.93 -7.09 -8.51
N MET A 93 16.61 -6.95 -8.42
CA MET A 93 15.99 -6.15 -7.37
C MET A 93 16.08 -6.84 -6.01
N LYS A 94 16.42 -6.09 -4.96
CA LYS A 94 16.30 -6.61 -3.60
C LYS A 94 14.88 -6.35 -3.10
N ILE A 95 14.14 -7.40 -2.77
CA ILE A 95 12.82 -7.28 -2.12
C ILE A 95 12.91 -7.91 -0.73
N ASP A 96 12.91 -7.05 0.29
CA ASP A 96 12.91 -7.49 1.68
C ASP A 96 11.64 -8.30 1.97
N THR A 97 11.77 -9.33 2.81
CA THR A 97 10.65 -10.23 3.16
C THR A 97 10.46 -10.28 4.66
N VAL A 98 9.20 -10.15 5.10
CA VAL A 98 8.83 -10.39 6.49
C VAL A 98 8.25 -11.78 6.60
N VAL A 99 8.97 -12.66 7.31
CA VAL A 99 8.54 -14.04 7.56
C VAL A 99 7.73 -14.09 8.86
N TYR A 100 6.53 -14.65 8.79
CA TYR A 100 5.60 -14.74 9.92
C TYR A 100 4.56 -15.84 9.65
N SER A 101 3.86 -16.27 10.70
CA SER A 101 2.69 -17.14 10.55
C SER A 101 1.47 -16.30 10.18
N PHE A 102 0.78 -16.65 9.09
CA PHE A 102 -0.31 -15.82 8.53
C PHE A 102 -1.41 -15.46 9.52
N HIS A 103 -1.79 -16.36 10.44
CA HIS A 103 -2.79 -16.08 11.48
C HIS A 103 -2.37 -15.00 12.50
N ARG A 104 -1.10 -14.59 12.51
CA ARG A 104 -0.54 -13.53 13.37
C ARG A 104 -0.38 -12.21 12.60
N HIS A 105 -1.02 -12.06 11.44
CA HIS A 105 -0.89 -10.87 10.61
C HIS A 105 -1.27 -9.59 11.37
N ALA A 106 -2.43 -9.54 12.06
CA ALA A 106 -2.79 -8.40 12.90
C ALA A 106 -1.71 -8.03 13.94
N GLU A 107 -1.11 -9.02 14.61
CA GLU A 107 -0.04 -8.77 15.58
C GLU A 107 1.21 -8.20 14.91
N LEU A 108 1.57 -8.74 13.75
CA LEU A 108 2.70 -8.24 12.95
C LEU A 108 2.46 -6.77 12.57
N ILE A 109 1.29 -6.45 12.02
CA ILE A 109 0.95 -5.08 11.63
C ILE A 109 0.97 -4.13 12.83
N LYS A 110 0.32 -4.51 13.93
CA LYS A 110 0.16 -3.66 15.10
C LYS A 110 1.45 -3.46 15.91
N ASN A 111 2.23 -4.53 16.09
CA ASN A 111 3.33 -4.53 17.06
C ASN A 111 4.72 -4.41 16.41
N VAL A 112 4.87 -4.80 15.13
CA VAL A 112 6.16 -4.81 14.44
C VAL A 112 6.20 -3.77 13.34
N ILE A 113 5.30 -3.85 12.35
CA ILE A 113 5.31 -2.95 11.19
C ILE A 113 4.92 -1.53 11.59
N LYS A 114 3.89 -1.38 12.43
CA LYS A 114 3.37 -0.09 12.92
C LYS A 114 3.19 0.90 11.76
N PRO A 115 2.32 0.61 10.78
CA PRO A 115 2.16 1.45 9.60
C PRO A 115 1.76 2.87 10.00
N THR A 116 2.31 3.86 9.29
CA THR A 116 1.90 5.27 9.44
C THR A 116 0.77 5.61 8.47
N VAL A 117 0.65 4.85 7.39
CA VAL A 117 -0.36 5.03 6.34
C VAL A 117 -0.96 3.67 5.96
N ALA A 118 -2.28 3.62 5.88
CA ALA A 118 -3.01 2.49 5.30
C ALA A 118 -3.63 2.93 3.98
N THR A 119 -3.42 2.15 2.92
CA THR A 119 -4.04 2.35 1.62
C THR A 119 -5.01 1.21 1.36
N ILE A 120 -6.27 1.54 1.11
CA ILE A 120 -7.36 0.57 1.04
C ILE A 120 -8.25 0.90 -0.15
N GLU A 121 -8.61 -0.11 -0.93
CA GLU A 121 -9.67 -0.04 -1.92
C GLU A 121 -10.98 -0.54 -1.28
N VAL A 122 -12.06 0.22 -1.47
CA VAL A 122 -13.37 -0.06 -0.87
C VAL A 122 -14.47 0.18 -1.90
N THR A 123 -15.66 -0.35 -1.65
CA THR A 123 -16.84 -0.02 -2.46
C THR A 123 -17.24 1.45 -2.30
N PRO A 124 -18.04 2.01 -3.23
CA PRO A 124 -18.77 3.24 -2.95
C PRO A 124 -19.56 3.11 -1.64
N PRO A 125 -19.75 4.22 -0.91
CA PRO A 125 -20.57 4.23 0.30
C PRO A 125 -22.02 3.84 -0.01
N ASP A 126 -22.65 3.10 0.90
CA ASP A 126 -24.08 2.80 0.87
C ASP A 126 -24.94 4.00 1.32
N GLU A 127 -26.25 3.80 1.49
CA GLU A 127 -27.19 4.85 1.89
C GLU A 127 -26.87 5.47 3.26
N GLU A 128 -26.25 4.69 4.14
CA GLU A 128 -25.85 5.08 5.49
C GLU A 128 -24.41 5.65 5.56
N GLY A 129 -23.65 5.54 4.46
CA GLY A 129 -22.29 6.07 4.34
C GLY A 129 -21.19 5.06 4.67
N TYR A 130 -21.51 3.76 4.75
CA TYR A 130 -20.53 2.70 4.98
C TYR A 130 -19.95 2.20 3.66
N CYS A 131 -18.64 1.99 3.64
CA CYS A 131 -17.95 1.31 2.56
C CYS A 131 -17.59 -0.12 2.98
N TYR A 132 -17.56 -1.03 2.01
CA TYR A 132 -17.14 -2.41 2.21
C TYR A 132 -15.70 -2.62 1.72
N PHE A 133 -14.86 -3.29 2.52
CA PHE A 133 -13.45 -3.60 2.19
C PHE A 133 -13.27 -4.64 1.06
N GLY A 134 -14.36 -5.17 0.52
CA GLY A 134 -14.32 -6.16 -0.55
C GLY A 134 -13.81 -7.52 -0.05
N CYS A 135 -13.14 -8.25 -0.94
CA CYS A 135 -12.59 -9.59 -0.65
C CYS A 135 -11.13 -9.56 -0.14
N GLY A 136 -10.59 -8.37 0.16
CA GLY A 136 -9.23 -8.21 0.67
C GLY A 136 -9.17 -8.41 2.18
N PRO A 137 -8.12 -9.06 2.73
CA PRO A 137 -7.93 -9.21 4.17
C PRO A 137 -7.39 -7.90 4.78
N VAL A 138 -8.19 -6.83 4.71
CA VAL A 138 -7.88 -5.54 5.34
C VAL A 138 -8.41 -5.59 6.78
N GLY A 139 -7.77 -6.36 7.66
CA GLY A 139 -8.15 -6.39 9.09
C GLY A 139 -8.10 -7.71 9.83
N ALA A 140 -7.42 -8.74 9.31
CA ALA A 140 -7.08 -9.95 10.06
C ALA A 140 -5.61 -9.98 10.46
#